data_AF-A0A2E3TT36-F1
#
_entry.id   AF-A0A2E3TT36-F1
#
_cell.length_a   1.000
_cell.length_b   1.000
_cell.length_c   1.000
_cell.angle_alpha   90.00
_cell.angle_beta   90.00
_cell.angle_gamma   90.00
#
_symmetry.space_group_name_H-M   'P 1'
#
loop_
_entity.id
_entity.type
_entity.pdbx_description
1 polymer ?
#
loop_
_entity_poly.entity_id
_entity_poly.type
_entity_poly.pdbx_seq_one_letter_code
_entity_poly.pdbx_strand_id
1 'polypeptide(L)' 'MTLRQHFTEHPASVDETYLEHFKVAARFARCLSIAAGAAAVHAIIPSLCTTTASKRICELHSEMTAGKRGSNALESAA' A
#
# COMPACT_ATOMS: atom_id res chain seq x y z
N MET A 1 -7.64 -27.61 -10.77
CA MET A 1 -7.96 -26.74 -9.63
C MET A 1 -7.69 -25.31 -10.03
N THR A 2 -8.72 -24.49 -9.96
CA THR A 2 -8.96 -23.35 -10.85
C THR A 2 -8.29 -22.10 -10.29
N LEU A 3 -7.34 -21.52 -11.02
CA LEU A 3 -6.71 -20.22 -10.71
C LEU A 3 -7.70 -19.08 -10.39
N ARG A 4 -8.97 -19.24 -10.79
CA ARG A 4 -10.07 -18.34 -10.41
C ARG A 4 -10.42 -18.39 -8.93
N GLN A 5 -10.29 -19.52 -8.23
CA GLN A 5 -10.71 -19.66 -6.83
C GLN A 5 -9.90 -18.75 -5.90
N HIS A 6 -8.58 -18.63 -6.10
CA HIS A 6 -7.76 -17.68 -5.33
C HIS A 6 -8.13 -16.21 -5.55
N PHE A 7 -8.75 -15.87 -6.70
CA PHE A 7 -9.18 -14.51 -7.01
C PHE A 7 -10.67 -14.25 -6.73
N THR A 8 -11.49 -15.29 -6.46
CA THR A 8 -12.95 -15.15 -6.26
C THR A 8 -13.51 -15.81 -4.99
N GLU A 9 -12.73 -16.51 -4.16
CA GLU A 9 -13.21 -17.09 -2.90
C GLU A 9 -12.90 -16.29 -1.64
N HIS A 10 -12.21 -15.13 -1.75
CA HIS A 10 -12.10 -14.16 -0.65
C HIS A 10 -12.96 -12.87 -0.75
N PRO A 11 -13.53 -12.45 -1.91
CA PRO A 11 -14.40 -11.26 -1.97
C PRO A 11 -15.88 -11.57 -1.72
N ALA A 12 -16.22 -12.67 -1.04
CA ALA A 12 -17.59 -12.89 -0.56
C ALA A 12 -17.85 -12.31 0.83
N SER A 13 -16.84 -11.74 1.51
CA SER A 13 -16.96 -11.34 2.91
C SER A 13 -16.88 -9.83 3.19
N VAL A 14 -16.75 -8.99 2.17
CA VAL A 14 -16.74 -7.53 2.33
C VAL A 14 -17.34 -6.88 1.10
N ASP A 15 -18.44 -6.17 1.28
CA ASP A 15 -19.25 -5.44 0.29
C ASP A 15 -18.50 -4.24 -0.36
N GLU A 16 -17.21 -4.37 -0.65
CA GLU A 16 -16.39 -3.37 -1.35
C GLU A 16 -16.11 -3.84 -2.78
N THR A 17 -16.34 -2.95 -3.76
CA THR A 17 -15.98 -3.27 -5.15
C THR A 17 -14.48 -3.53 -5.27
N TYR A 18 -14.09 -4.55 -6.04
CA TYR A 18 -12.68 -4.83 -6.36
C TYR A 18 -11.91 -3.58 -6.80
N LEU A 19 -12.60 -2.63 -7.45
CA LEU A 19 -12.06 -1.35 -7.86
C LEU A 19 -11.64 -0.46 -6.69
N GLU A 20 -12.40 -0.42 -5.59
CA GLU A 20 -12.01 0.34 -4.39
C GLU A 20 -10.79 -0.28 -3.71
N HIS A 21 -10.74 -1.62 -3.58
CA HIS A 21 -9.56 -2.31 -3.06
C HIS A 21 -8.33 -2.10 -3.97
N PHE A 22 -8.50 -2.26 -5.28
CA PHE A 22 -7.44 -2.01 -6.27
C PHE A 22 -6.94 -0.58 -6.23
N LYS A 23 -7.83 0.40 -6.07
CA LYS A 23 -7.46 1.83 -5.99
C LYS A 23 -6.65 2.13 -4.74
N VAL A 24 -7.00 1.53 -3.60
CA VAL A 24 -6.20 1.63 -2.37
C VAL A 24 -4.85 0.95 -2.57
N ALA A 25 -4.82 -0.31 -3.00
CA ALA A 25 -3.57 -1.03 -3.23
C ALA A 25 -2.64 -0.31 -4.23
N ALA A 26 -3.18 0.19 -5.35
CA ALA A 26 -2.43 0.94 -6.35
C ALA A 26 -1.88 2.27 -5.80
N ARG A 27 -2.61 2.94 -4.90
CA ARG A 27 -2.13 4.16 -4.21
C ARG A 27 -0.94 3.84 -3.29
N PHE A 28 -1.02 2.77 -2.50
CA PHE A 28 0.09 2.33 -1.65
C PHE A 28 1.32 1.94 -2.48
N ALA A 29 1.12 1.14 -3.54
CA ALA A 29 2.18 0.73 -4.45
C ALA A 29 2.89 1.92 -5.10
N ARG A 30 2.14 2.94 -5.54
CA ARG A 30 2.70 4.18 -6.10
C ARG A 30 3.52 4.95 -5.08
N CYS A 31 3.01 5.15 -3.86
CA CYS A 31 3.74 5.88 -2.82
C CYS A 31 5.04 5.16 -2.42
N LEU A 32 5.03 3.83 -2.29
CA LEU A 32 6.24 3.04 -2.03
C LEU A 32 7.24 3.13 -3.18
N SER A 33 6.78 3.07 -4.43
CA SER A 33 7.66 3.18 -5.61
C SER A 33 8.36 4.54 -5.66
N ILE A 34 7.64 5.63 -5.33
CA ILE A 34 8.22 6.98 -5.24
C ILE A 34 9.22 7.06 -4.08
N ALA A 35 8.90 6.49 -2.92
CA ALA A 35 9.81 6.47 -1.77
C ALA A 35 11.10 5.70 -2.10
N ALA A 36 10.99 4.55 -2.77
CA ALA A 36 12.12 3.75 -3.22
C ALA A 36 12.97 4.50 -4.26
N GLY A 37 12.34 5.14 -5.25
CA GLY A 37 13.05 5.96 -6.23
C GLY A 37 13.76 7.15 -5.60
N ALA A 38 13.11 7.83 -4.65
CA ALA A 38 13.71 8.92 -3.88
C ALA A 38 14.92 8.45 -3.05
N ALA A 39 14.82 7.28 -2.41
CA ALA A 39 15.92 6.67 -1.67
C ALA A 39 17.07 6.25 -2.59
N ALA A 40 16.78 5.71 -3.78
CA ALA A 40 17.79 5.36 -4.77
C ALA A 40 18.54 6.60 -5.30
N VAL A 41 17.81 7.68 -5.63
CA VAL A 41 18.42 8.96 -6.01
C VAL A 41 19.27 9.51 -4.87
N HIS A 42 18.78 9.45 -3.63
CA HIS A 42 19.53 9.87 -2.45
C HIS A 42 20.80 9.04 -2.22
N ALA A 43 20.76 7.73 -2.48
CA ALA A 43 21.93 6.86 -2.37
C ALA A 43 23.03 7.23 -3.39
N ILE A 44 22.66 7.73 -4.57
CA ILE A 44 23.59 8.20 -5.60
C ILE A 44 24.03 9.65 -5.32
N ILE A 45 23.10 10.49 -4.90
CA ILE A 45 23.32 11.91 -4.63
C ILE A 45 22.74 12.25 -3.24
N PRO A 46 23.56 12.19 -2.17
CA PRO A 46 23.11 12.35 -0.79
C PRO A 46 22.41 13.70 -0.50
N SER A 47 22.65 14.71 -1.33
CA SER A 47 22.03 16.03 -1.15
C SER A 47 20.63 16.14 -1.75
N LEU A 48 20.18 15.18 -2.56
CA LEU A 48 18.84 15.14 -3.16
C LEU A 48 17.95 14.18 -2.36
N CYS A 49 16.65 14.52 -2.23
CA CYS A 49 15.63 13.66 -1.60
C CYS A 49 15.84 13.25 -0.14
N THR A 50 16.62 14.00 0.64
CA THR A 50 16.95 13.72 2.06
C THR A 50 15.75 13.41 2.97
N THR A 51 14.59 14.01 2.71
CA THR A 51 13.37 13.78 3.51
C THR A 51 12.23 13.15 2.74
N THR A 52 12.40 12.93 1.42
CA THR A 52 11.31 12.52 0.54
C THR A 52 10.88 11.09 0.81
N ALA A 53 11.83 10.16 0.96
CA ALA A 53 11.52 8.76 1.26
C ALA A 53 10.83 8.63 2.63
N SER A 54 11.43 9.23 3.68
CA SER A 54 10.90 9.16 5.04
C SER A 54 9.51 9.80 5.18
N LYS A 55 9.27 10.96 4.55
CA LYS A 55 7.93 11.59 4.55
C LYS A 55 6.86 10.68 3.95
N ARG A 56 7.15 10.02 2.82
CA ARG A 56 6.20 9.11 2.17
C ARG A 56 5.91 7.86 2.99
N ILE A 57 6.92 7.32 3.67
CA ILE A 57 6.73 6.18 4.58
C ILE A 57 5.90 6.61 5.80
N CYS A 58 6.18 7.77 6.40
CA CYS A 58 5.39 8.29 7.52
C CYS A 58 3.94 8.58 7.11
N GLU A 59 3.70 9.10 5.91
CA GLU A 59 2.37 9.32 5.34
C GLU A 59 1.59 8.01 5.21
N LEU A 60 2.23 6.96 4.66
CA LEU A 60 1.64 5.63 4.56
C LEU A 60 1.39 4.99 5.92
N HIS A 61 2.33 5.13 6.86
CA HIS A 61 2.20 4.62 8.22
C HIS A 61 1.06 5.33 8.97
N SER A 62 0.93 6.64 8.80
CA SER A 62 -0.20 7.40 9.31
C SER A 62 -1.50 6.94 8.66
N GLU A 63 -1.54 6.66 7.36
CA GLU A 63 -2.74 6.15 6.67
C GLU A 63 -3.16 4.75 7.17
N MET A 64 -2.19 3.89 7.53
CA MET A 64 -2.47 2.58 8.15
C MET A 64 -3.01 2.72 9.59
N THR A 65 -2.54 3.71 10.34
CA THR A 65 -2.84 3.86 11.78
C THR A 65 -3.99 4.82 12.10
N ALA A 66 -4.31 5.78 11.22
CA ALA A 66 -5.24 6.88 11.48
C ALA A 66 -6.73 6.54 11.37
N GLY A 67 -7.14 5.34 10.96
CA GLY A 67 -8.55 4.96 11.15
C GLY A 67 -9.06 3.79 10.32
N LYS A 68 -9.76 2.87 11.00
CA LYS A 68 -10.65 1.77 10.55
C LYS A 68 -10.16 0.79 9.46
N ARG A 69 -9.15 1.12 8.64
CA ARG A 69 -8.56 0.25 7.60
C ARG A 69 -7.50 -0.71 8.12
N GLY A 70 -6.77 -0.34 9.18
CA GLY A 70 -5.82 -1.25 9.84
C GLY A 70 -6.48 -2.49 10.43
N SER A 71 -7.73 -2.36 10.90
CA SER A 71 -8.53 -3.46 11.45
C SER A 71 -8.97 -4.46 10.37
N ASN A 72 -9.45 -3.99 9.22
CA ASN A 72 -9.90 -4.88 8.12
C ASN A 72 -8.74 -5.51 7.32
N ALA A 73 -7.57 -4.85 7.23
CA ALA A 73 -6.43 -5.38 6.49
C ALA A 73 -5.72 -6.55 7.22
N LEU A 74 -5.71 -6.53 8.55
CA LEU A 74 -5.18 -7.63 9.37
C LEU A 74 -6.14 -8.83 9.39
N GLU A 75 -7.45 -8.58 9.37
CA GLU A 75 -8.48 -9.63 9.36
C GLU A 75 -8.61 -10.35 8.00
N SER A 76 -8.21 -9.73 6.89
CA SER A 76 -8.16 -10.37 5.57
C SER A 76 -6.84 -11.10 5.27
N ALA A 77 -5.86 -11.04 6.18
CA ALA A 77 -4.56 -11.71 6.06
C ALA A 77 -4.34 -12.81 7.11
N ALA A 78 -5.30 -13.00 8.03
CA ALA A 78 -5.34 -14.05 9.06
C ALA A 78 -6.29 -15.17 8.66
#